data_AF-W5MAN4-F1
#
_entry.id   AF-W5MAN4-F1
#
_cell.length_a   1.000
_cell.length_b   1.000
_cell.length_c   1.000
_cell.angle_alpha   90.00
_cell.angle_beta   90.00
_cell.angle_gamma   90.00
#
_symmetry.space_group_name_H-M   'P 1'
#
loop_
_entity.id
_entity.type
_entity.pdbx_description
1 polymer ?
#
loop_
_entity_poly.entity_id
_entity_poly.type
_entity_poly.pdbx_seq_one_letter_code
_entity_poly.pdbx_strand_id
1 'polypeptide(L)'
;LENILDTCKLELTQVDEVWPNLYIGNVWAAKDKRALQSLGITHILNAAHGKHNVCTGPSYYSDTKVTYHGVEAFDSPAFDMSPFFYSAAQFIKAAVSTPGGKVFVHCAMGLSRSATLVLAFLMLHEDMSLVEAIKAVSEHRNVSPNSGFLSQLRELDMRLASERETSVRQSLKLGNQVREKPEDTPCKKRREEISSQNIVIHTKQCLKKNSMKNTHVNEVWPGVYIGDEKTALDRYTLEKMGMTHILNAAAGKWNISTGPEYYSDMNIEYYGVEADDLPSFNLSEFFYPAAKFIDGALSRPENKLLVHCVMGRSRSATLFLAYLMIYKNMTIVDAVNHVIEHRCILPNRGFLKQLRQLDIDLQLQR
;
A
#
# COMPACT_ATOMS: atom_id res chain seq x y z
N LEU A 1 -5.44 -12.85 -0.87
CA LEU A 1 -5.16 -11.80 -1.88
C LEU A 1 -4.13 -10.82 -1.35
N GLU A 2 -4.43 -10.03 -0.32
CA GLU A 2 -3.48 -9.05 0.24
C GLU A 2 -2.18 -9.69 0.73
N ASN A 3 -2.25 -10.82 1.46
CA ASN A 3 -1.04 -11.56 1.87
C ASN A 3 -0.16 -12.04 0.70
N ILE A 4 -0.72 -12.24 -0.51
CA ILE A 4 0.04 -12.69 -1.69
C ILE A 4 0.73 -11.49 -2.35
N LEU A 5 0.04 -10.35 -2.42
CA LEU A 5 0.63 -9.09 -2.87
C LEU A 5 1.78 -8.66 -1.94
N ASP A 6 1.61 -8.87 -0.63
CA ASP A 6 2.60 -8.50 0.39
C ASP A 6 3.90 -9.35 0.35
N THR A 7 3.90 -10.50 -0.33
CA THR A 7 5.11 -11.32 -0.52
C THR A 7 5.98 -10.88 -1.70
N CYS A 8 5.48 -10.00 -2.56
CA CYS A 8 6.26 -9.47 -3.68
C CYS A 8 7.37 -8.55 -3.17
N LYS A 9 8.63 -8.92 -3.42
CA LYS A 9 9.83 -8.18 -2.97
C LYS A 9 10.41 -7.26 -4.06
N LEU A 10 9.73 -7.14 -5.20
CA LEU A 10 10.25 -6.41 -6.36
C LEU A 10 10.12 -4.89 -6.16
N GLU A 11 11.11 -4.17 -6.67
CA GLU A 11 11.07 -2.71 -6.71
C GLU A 11 10.08 -2.21 -7.75
N LEU A 12 9.63 -0.97 -7.54
CA LEU A 12 8.61 -0.35 -8.36
C LEU A 12 9.30 0.50 -9.44
N THR A 13 9.61 -0.12 -10.58
CA THR A 13 10.28 0.54 -11.70
C THR A 13 9.31 1.44 -12.48
N GLN A 14 9.81 2.16 -13.48
CA GLN A 14 8.95 2.99 -14.32
C GLN A 14 8.02 2.19 -15.23
N VAL A 15 8.47 1.05 -15.74
CA VAL A 15 7.73 0.15 -16.63
C VAL A 15 8.31 -1.25 -16.54
N ASP A 16 7.46 -2.26 -16.41
CA ASP A 16 7.85 -3.68 -16.47
C ASP A 16 6.91 -4.45 -17.40
N GLU A 17 7.45 -5.43 -18.12
CA GLU A 17 6.64 -6.45 -18.79
C GLU A 17 6.13 -7.42 -17.74
N VAL A 18 4.81 -7.50 -17.57
CA VAL A 18 4.18 -8.31 -16.51
C VAL A 18 3.47 -9.55 -17.05
N TRP A 19 3.30 -9.62 -18.36
CA TRP A 19 2.74 -10.72 -19.12
C TRP A 19 3.20 -10.56 -20.59
N PRO A 20 3.27 -11.62 -21.42
CA PRO A 20 3.77 -11.49 -22.79
C PRO A 20 3.14 -10.32 -23.57
N ASN A 21 3.99 -9.39 -24.00
CA ASN A 21 3.62 -8.16 -24.72
C ASN A 21 2.72 -7.17 -23.95
N LEU A 22 2.59 -7.32 -22.63
CA LEU A 22 1.76 -6.49 -21.76
C LEU A 22 2.61 -5.89 -20.63
N TYR A 23 2.65 -4.57 -20.62
CA TYR A 23 3.51 -3.78 -19.74
C TYR A 23 2.66 -2.97 -18.75
N ILE A 24 3.11 -2.87 -17.50
CA ILE A 24 2.56 -1.93 -16.52
C ILE A 24 3.59 -0.85 -16.22
N GLY A 25 3.16 0.41 -16.13
CA GLY A 25 4.04 1.48 -15.67
C GLY A 25 3.35 2.71 -15.10
N ASN A 26 4.18 3.72 -14.82
CA ASN A 26 3.79 4.95 -14.16
C ASN A 26 3.67 6.13 -15.13
N VAL A 27 3.33 7.31 -14.60
CA VAL A 27 3.17 8.53 -15.41
C VAL A 27 4.46 9.00 -16.08
N TRP A 28 5.63 8.68 -15.52
CA TRP A 28 6.91 9.06 -16.09
C TRP A 28 7.19 8.26 -17.36
N ALA A 29 6.99 6.94 -17.31
CA ALA A 29 7.06 6.08 -18.49
C ALA A 29 6.05 6.50 -19.57
N ALA A 30 4.81 6.86 -19.17
CA ALA A 30 3.80 7.35 -20.11
C ALA A 30 4.22 8.64 -20.84
N LYS A 31 5.00 9.50 -20.17
CA LYS A 31 5.48 10.76 -20.76
C LYS A 31 6.76 10.59 -21.58
N ASP A 32 7.43 9.45 -21.50
CA ASP A 32 8.62 9.16 -22.28
C ASP A 32 8.28 8.44 -23.59
N LYS A 33 7.86 9.20 -24.59
CA LYS A 33 7.50 8.66 -25.91
C LYS A 33 8.66 7.90 -26.57
N ARG A 34 9.91 8.32 -26.34
CA ARG A 34 11.08 7.66 -26.94
C ARG A 34 11.28 6.29 -26.31
N ALA A 35 11.17 6.19 -24.99
CA ALA A 35 11.20 4.90 -24.28
C ALA A 35 10.07 3.99 -24.78
N LEU A 36 8.83 4.47 -24.86
CA LEU A 36 7.70 3.69 -25.36
C LEU A 36 7.91 3.20 -26.80
N GLN A 37 8.45 4.05 -27.69
CA GLN A 37 8.81 3.67 -29.06
C GLN A 37 9.92 2.62 -29.08
N SER A 38 10.96 2.76 -28.25
CA SER A 38 12.07 1.80 -28.16
C SER A 38 11.62 0.42 -27.67
N LEU A 39 10.62 0.37 -26.79
CA LEU A 39 9.97 -0.87 -26.34
C LEU A 39 9.04 -1.49 -27.40
N GLY A 40 8.73 -0.73 -28.45
CA GLY A 40 7.80 -1.12 -29.51
C GLY A 40 6.34 -1.09 -29.07
N ILE A 41 5.97 -0.22 -28.12
CA ILE A 41 4.59 -0.07 -27.66
C ILE A 41 3.71 0.41 -28.81
N THR A 42 2.63 -0.33 -29.09
CA THR A 42 1.66 -0.01 -30.14
C THR A 42 0.31 0.42 -29.58
N HIS A 43 0.01 0.09 -28.33
CA HIS A 43 -1.26 0.38 -27.67
C HIS A 43 -1.03 0.94 -26.27
N ILE A 44 -1.78 1.97 -25.88
CA ILE A 44 -1.70 2.60 -24.57
C ILE A 44 -3.07 2.58 -23.91
N LEU A 45 -3.16 1.98 -22.72
CA LEU A 45 -4.32 2.03 -21.85
C LEU A 45 -4.00 2.89 -20.62
N ASN A 46 -4.59 4.08 -20.55
CA ASN A 46 -4.42 4.99 -19.43
C ASN A 46 -5.55 4.76 -18.41
N ALA A 47 -5.25 4.05 -17.33
CA ALA A 47 -6.17 3.77 -16.22
C ALA A 47 -6.37 4.97 -15.27
N ALA A 48 -5.84 6.15 -15.63
CA ALA A 48 -5.95 7.39 -14.88
C ALA A 48 -6.16 8.57 -15.85
N HIS A 49 -6.98 8.38 -16.90
CA HIS A 49 -7.26 9.43 -17.86
C HIS A 49 -7.98 10.62 -17.21
N GLY A 50 -7.93 11.78 -17.86
CA GLY A 50 -8.65 12.97 -17.45
C GLY A 50 -7.74 14.14 -17.08
N LYS A 51 -8.32 15.34 -17.18
CA LYS A 51 -7.65 16.63 -16.92
C LYS A 51 -7.10 16.75 -15.49
N HIS A 52 -7.76 16.08 -14.55
CA HIS A 52 -7.41 16.10 -13.13
C HIS A 52 -6.52 14.92 -12.71
N ASN A 53 -6.10 14.08 -13.67
CA ASN A 53 -5.26 12.90 -13.46
C ASN A 53 -4.06 12.90 -14.43
N VAL A 54 -3.85 11.82 -15.18
CA VAL A 54 -2.76 11.70 -16.16
C VAL A 54 -3.24 12.16 -17.52
N CYS A 55 -2.89 13.39 -17.88
CA CYS A 55 -3.28 14.03 -19.13
C CYS A 55 -2.35 13.66 -20.30
N THR A 56 -2.37 12.39 -20.71
CA THR A 56 -1.67 11.88 -21.91
C THR A 56 -2.69 11.33 -22.90
N GLY A 57 -3.68 12.14 -23.30
CA GLY A 57 -4.72 11.72 -24.25
C GLY A 57 -4.22 11.54 -25.69
N PRO A 58 -5.11 11.25 -26.66
CA PRO A 58 -4.73 11.06 -28.06
C PRO A 58 -3.92 12.22 -28.66
N SER A 59 -4.23 13.47 -28.29
CA SER A 59 -3.48 14.65 -28.73
C SER A 59 -2.03 14.64 -28.26
N TYR A 60 -1.76 14.13 -27.05
CA TYR A 60 -0.41 14.02 -26.51
C TYR A 60 0.44 13.07 -27.36
N TYR A 61 -0.12 11.97 -27.85
CA TYR A 61 0.57 10.94 -28.63
C TYR A 61 0.42 11.11 -30.16
N SER A 62 -0.02 12.28 -30.64
CA SER A 62 -0.34 12.53 -32.05
C SER A 62 0.84 12.38 -33.03
N ASP A 63 2.07 12.49 -32.54
CA ASP A 63 3.33 12.26 -33.24
C ASP A 63 3.80 10.79 -33.21
N THR A 64 2.96 9.89 -32.71
CA THR A 64 3.25 8.46 -32.59
C THR A 64 2.17 7.62 -33.28
N LYS A 65 2.45 6.34 -33.55
CA LYS A 65 1.49 5.40 -34.16
C LYS A 65 0.74 4.54 -33.14
N VAL A 66 0.53 5.05 -31.93
CA VAL A 66 -0.12 4.27 -30.86
C VAL A 66 -1.64 4.39 -30.90
N THR A 67 -2.33 3.28 -30.66
CA THR A 67 -3.77 3.28 -30.38
C THR A 67 -3.98 3.58 -28.91
N TYR A 68 -4.86 4.52 -28.57
CA TYR A 68 -5.08 4.99 -27.20
C TYR A 68 -6.47 4.61 -26.67
N HIS A 69 -6.51 4.14 -25.42
CA HIS A 69 -7.74 3.94 -24.65
C HIS A 69 -7.60 4.57 -23.27
N GLY A 70 -8.55 5.45 -22.90
CA GLY A 70 -8.53 6.18 -21.64
C GLY A 70 -9.67 5.76 -20.73
N VAL A 71 -9.34 5.41 -19.48
CA VAL A 71 -10.29 5.19 -18.39
C VAL A 71 -10.10 6.28 -17.36
N GLU A 72 -11.13 7.12 -17.17
CA GLU A 72 -11.13 8.19 -16.16
C GLU A 72 -11.45 7.61 -14.79
N ALA A 73 -10.45 6.99 -14.16
CA ALA A 73 -10.58 6.38 -12.85
C ALA A 73 -9.80 7.11 -11.75
N PHE A 74 -10.49 7.33 -10.62
CA PHE A 74 -9.91 7.81 -9.38
C PHE A 74 -9.34 6.64 -8.57
N ASP A 75 -8.16 6.81 -7.97
CA ASP A 75 -7.56 5.77 -7.13
C ASP A 75 -8.17 5.77 -5.73
N SER A 76 -9.44 5.38 -5.66
CA SER A 76 -10.23 5.41 -4.44
C SER A 76 -10.91 4.05 -4.27
N PRO A 77 -10.93 3.48 -3.04
CA PRO A 77 -11.75 2.30 -2.75
C PRO A 77 -13.25 2.48 -3.00
N ALA A 78 -13.73 3.72 -3.11
CA ALA A 78 -15.11 4.04 -3.44
C ALA A 78 -15.37 4.19 -4.94
N PHE A 79 -14.33 4.21 -5.78
CA PHE A 79 -14.50 4.26 -7.22
C PHE A 79 -14.89 2.88 -7.73
N ASP A 80 -15.94 2.82 -8.55
CA ASP A 80 -16.34 1.58 -9.21
C ASP A 80 -15.56 1.40 -10.52
N MET A 81 -14.57 0.52 -10.50
CA MET A 81 -13.75 0.14 -11.64
C MET A 81 -14.43 -0.96 -12.48
N SER A 82 -15.43 -1.67 -11.91
CA SER A 82 -16.05 -2.84 -12.55
C SER A 82 -16.65 -2.57 -13.94
N PRO A 83 -17.23 -1.39 -14.25
CA PRO A 83 -17.75 -1.10 -15.59
C PRO A 83 -16.66 -1.09 -16.67
N PHE A 84 -15.40 -0.91 -16.28
CA PHE A 84 -14.27 -0.82 -17.21
C PHE A 84 -13.51 -2.13 -17.40
N PHE A 85 -13.81 -3.18 -16.61
CA PHE A 85 -13.08 -4.45 -16.69
C PHE A 85 -13.15 -5.07 -18.08
N TYR A 86 -14.36 -5.18 -18.65
CA TYR A 86 -14.55 -5.79 -19.95
C TYR A 86 -13.97 -4.96 -21.10
N SER A 87 -14.21 -3.65 -21.12
CA SER A 87 -13.72 -2.79 -22.20
C SER A 87 -12.19 -2.71 -22.19
N ALA A 88 -11.56 -2.59 -21.02
CA ALA A 88 -10.11 -2.63 -20.88
C ALA A 88 -9.53 -3.99 -21.25
N ALA A 89 -10.13 -5.09 -20.78
CA ALA A 89 -9.69 -6.44 -21.11
C ALA A 89 -9.78 -6.72 -22.62
N GLN A 90 -10.86 -6.29 -23.27
CA GLN A 90 -11.03 -6.41 -24.71
C GLN A 90 -9.99 -5.59 -25.48
N PHE A 91 -9.70 -4.35 -25.04
CA PHE A 91 -8.65 -3.52 -25.63
C PHE A 91 -7.28 -4.21 -25.55
N ILE A 92 -6.93 -4.74 -24.38
CA ILE A 92 -5.68 -5.47 -24.17
C ILE A 92 -5.65 -6.71 -25.05
N LYS A 93 -6.71 -7.53 -25.06
CA LYS A 93 -6.78 -8.78 -25.83
C LYS A 93 -6.65 -8.55 -27.33
N ALA A 94 -7.36 -7.56 -27.88
CA ALA A 94 -7.30 -7.24 -29.30
C ALA A 94 -5.88 -6.84 -29.72
N ALA A 95 -5.20 -6.05 -28.88
CA ALA A 95 -3.84 -5.61 -29.14
C ALA A 95 -2.83 -6.76 -29.08
N VAL A 96 -2.80 -7.57 -28.00
CA VAL A 96 -1.83 -8.68 -27.87
C VAL A 96 -2.09 -9.83 -28.84
N SER A 97 -3.29 -9.93 -29.41
CA SER A 97 -3.63 -10.91 -30.46
C SER A 97 -3.17 -10.46 -31.85
N THR A 98 -2.75 -9.21 -32.01
CA THR A 98 -2.23 -8.68 -33.27
C THR A 98 -0.72 -8.95 -33.37
N PRO A 99 -0.20 -9.47 -34.50
CA PRO A 99 1.24 -9.66 -34.67
C PRO A 99 2.03 -8.37 -34.41
N GLY A 100 2.99 -8.43 -33.49
CA GLY A 100 3.79 -7.27 -33.06
C GLY A 100 3.04 -6.28 -32.13
N GLY A 101 1.82 -6.61 -31.70
CA GLY A 101 1.06 -5.81 -30.76
C GLY A 101 1.67 -5.85 -29.35
N LYS A 102 1.91 -4.66 -28.77
CA LYS A 102 2.39 -4.50 -27.39
C LYS A 102 1.59 -3.42 -26.69
N VAL A 103 1.14 -3.72 -25.48
CA VAL A 103 0.23 -2.86 -24.71
C VAL A 103 0.95 -2.30 -23.49
N PHE A 104 0.90 -0.99 -23.32
CA PHE A 104 1.33 -0.32 -22.11
C PHE A 104 0.12 0.15 -21.31
N VAL A 105 -0.09 -0.43 -20.13
CA VAL A 105 -1.16 -0.10 -19.20
C VAL A 105 -0.60 0.72 -18.05
N HIS A 106 -1.04 1.97 -17.89
CA HIS A 106 -0.45 2.85 -16.88
C HIS A 106 -1.49 3.58 -16.04
N CYS A 107 -1.05 4.01 -14.87
CA CYS A 107 -1.75 5.00 -14.06
C CYS A 107 -0.72 6.01 -13.52
N ALA A 108 -1.02 6.70 -12.42
CA ALA A 108 -0.05 7.63 -11.83
C ALA A 108 1.24 6.91 -11.36
N MET A 109 1.09 5.82 -10.60
CA MET A 109 2.22 5.08 -10.00
C MET A 109 2.48 3.72 -10.66
N GLY A 110 1.58 3.21 -11.50
CA GLY A 110 1.69 1.86 -12.03
C GLY A 110 1.53 0.76 -10.98
N LEU A 111 0.73 1.02 -9.93
CA LEU A 111 0.61 0.15 -8.75
C LEU A 111 -0.83 -0.36 -8.51
N SER A 112 -1.82 0.53 -8.59
CA SER A 112 -3.22 0.23 -8.22
C SER A 112 -4.13 0.14 -9.45
N ARG A 113 -4.61 1.26 -10.00
CA ARG A 113 -5.59 1.28 -11.13
C ARG A 113 -5.17 0.46 -12.36
N SER A 114 -3.94 0.63 -12.82
CA SER A 114 -3.40 -0.11 -13.97
C SER A 114 -3.31 -1.61 -13.69
N ALA A 115 -2.81 -1.98 -12.51
CA ALA A 115 -2.75 -3.37 -12.07
C ALA A 115 -4.14 -3.98 -11.98
N THR A 116 -5.14 -3.25 -11.48
CA THR A 116 -6.53 -3.72 -11.44
C THR A 116 -7.05 -4.14 -12.82
N LEU A 117 -6.84 -3.30 -13.83
CA LEU A 117 -7.32 -3.61 -15.19
C LEU A 117 -6.54 -4.76 -15.84
N VAL A 118 -5.24 -4.89 -15.56
CA VAL A 118 -4.43 -6.03 -16.03
C VAL A 118 -4.86 -7.34 -15.35
N LEU A 119 -5.11 -7.33 -14.03
CA LEU A 119 -5.62 -8.50 -13.31
C LEU A 119 -6.98 -8.94 -13.84
N ALA A 120 -7.89 -7.98 -14.10
CA ALA A 120 -9.18 -8.28 -14.72
C ALA A 120 -9.01 -8.90 -16.12
N PHE A 121 -8.07 -8.40 -16.93
CA PHE A 121 -7.74 -8.99 -18.23
C PHE A 121 -7.30 -10.46 -18.12
N LEU A 122 -6.37 -10.77 -17.22
CA LEU A 122 -5.88 -12.14 -17.03
C LEU A 122 -7.01 -13.09 -16.61
N MET A 123 -7.91 -12.63 -15.74
CA MET A 123 -9.07 -13.43 -15.34
C MET A 123 -10.06 -13.66 -16.48
N LEU A 124 -10.32 -12.62 -17.29
CA LEU A 124 -11.31 -12.65 -18.36
C LEU A 124 -10.85 -13.36 -19.63
N HIS A 125 -9.55 -13.32 -19.95
CA HIS A 125 -9.04 -13.78 -21.24
C HIS A 125 -7.94 -14.84 -21.17
N GLU A 126 -7.33 -15.06 -19.99
CA GLU A 126 -6.29 -16.07 -19.78
C GLU A 126 -6.74 -17.15 -18.77
N ASP A 127 -8.05 -17.20 -18.49
CA ASP A 127 -8.73 -18.18 -17.63
C ASP A 127 -8.21 -18.29 -16.18
N MET A 128 -7.49 -17.27 -15.70
CA MET A 128 -6.94 -17.28 -14.36
C MET A 128 -7.98 -16.98 -13.28
N SER A 129 -7.82 -17.58 -12.10
CA SER A 129 -8.39 -17.03 -10.88
C SER A 129 -7.68 -15.73 -10.49
N LEU A 130 -8.30 -14.92 -9.64
CA LEU A 130 -7.66 -13.70 -9.14
C LEU A 130 -6.35 -13.98 -8.40
N VAL A 131 -6.24 -15.12 -7.70
CA VAL A 131 -5.01 -15.53 -7.02
C VAL A 131 -3.89 -15.82 -8.02
N GLU A 132 -4.19 -16.53 -9.10
CA GLU A 132 -3.21 -16.85 -10.15
C GLU A 132 -2.78 -15.58 -10.90
N ALA A 133 -3.73 -14.72 -11.26
CA ALA A 133 -3.44 -13.45 -11.91
C ALA A 133 -2.52 -12.57 -11.05
N ILE A 134 -2.77 -12.49 -9.74
CA ILE A 134 -1.91 -11.75 -8.81
C ILE A 134 -0.51 -12.33 -8.78
N LYS A 135 -0.37 -13.66 -8.67
CA LYS A 135 0.94 -14.32 -8.63
C LYS A 135 1.73 -14.05 -9.91
N ALA A 136 1.10 -14.26 -11.07
CA ALA A 136 1.71 -14.06 -12.39
C ALA A 136 2.27 -12.64 -12.55
N VAL A 137 1.49 -11.61 -12.20
CA VAL A 137 1.96 -10.22 -12.29
C VAL A 137 3.02 -9.91 -11.23
N SER A 138 2.89 -10.46 -10.02
CA SER A 138 3.80 -10.22 -8.89
C SER A 138 5.18 -10.87 -9.06
N GLU A 139 5.35 -11.77 -10.02
CA GLU A 139 6.66 -12.31 -10.41
C GLU A 139 7.51 -11.29 -11.17
N HIS A 140 6.89 -10.27 -11.75
CA HIS A 140 7.56 -9.29 -12.60
C HIS A 140 7.50 -7.86 -12.05
N ARG A 141 6.47 -7.53 -11.27
CA ARG A 141 6.29 -6.18 -10.73
C ARG A 141 5.48 -6.17 -9.44
N ASN A 142 5.86 -5.30 -8.51
CA ASN A 142 5.04 -5.02 -7.34
C ASN A 142 3.72 -4.32 -7.75
N VAL A 143 2.61 -5.00 -7.46
CA VAL A 143 1.25 -4.49 -7.67
C VAL A 143 0.50 -4.43 -6.34
N SER A 144 -0.33 -3.40 -6.17
CA SER A 144 -1.15 -3.23 -4.97
C SER A 144 -2.43 -2.46 -5.33
N PRO A 145 -3.40 -3.10 -6.01
CA PRO A 145 -4.75 -2.57 -6.12
C PRO A 145 -5.29 -2.12 -4.77
N ASN A 146 -6.01 -0.99 -4.75
CA ASN A 146 -6.64 -0.57 -3.51
C ASN A 146 -7.74 -1.57 -3.07
N SER A 147 -8.18 -1.47 -1.82
CA SER A 147 -9.12 -2.44 -1.23
C SER A 147 -10.47 -2.52 -1.95
N GLY A 148 -10.98 -1.41 -2.49
CA GLY A 148 -12.24 -1.42 -3.26
C GLY A 148 -12.08 -2.16 -4.58
N PHE A 149 -10.96 -1.93 -5.27
CA PHE A 149 -10.63 -2.65 -6.50
C PHE A 149 -10.39 -4.15 -6.25
N LEU A 150 -9.75 -4.53 -5.14
CA LEU A 150 -9.61 -5.93 -4.76
C LEU A 150 -10.96 -6.59 -4.48
N SER A 151 -11.90 -5.88 -3.82
CA SER A 151 -13.26 -6.38 -3.64
C SER A 151 -13.98 -6.59 -4.96
N GLN A 152 -13.90 -5.62 -5.87
CA GLN A 152 -14.51 -5.73 -7.21
C GLN A 152 -13.89 -6.84 -8.05
N LEU A 153 -12.56 -7.02 -8.00
CA LEU A 153 -11.87 -8.15 -8.65
C LEU A 153 -12.29 -9.48 -8.04
N ARG A 154 -12.46 -9.56 -6.71
CA ARG A 154 -12.95 -10.78 -6.05
C ARG A 154 -14.40 -11.08 -6.45
N GLU A 155 -15.25 -10.07 -6.61
CA GLU A 155 -16.61 -10.24 -7.13
C GLU A 155 -16.59 -10.77 -8.57
N LEU A 156 -15.70 -10.27 -9.42
CA LEU A 156 -15.46 -10.81 -10.74
C LEU A 156 -15.02 -12.28 -10.69
N ASP A 157 -14.08 -12.62 -9.82
CA ASP A 157 -13.53 -13.99 -9.64
C ASP A 157 -14.64 -14.99 -9.25
N MET A 158 -15.47 -14.62 -8.27
CA MET A 158 -16.60 -15.44 -7.83
C MET A 158 -17.63 -15.63 -8.95
N ARG A 159 -17.89 -14.60 -9.74
CA ARG A 159 -18.81 -14.67 -10.87
C ARG A 159 -18.28 -15.59 -11.97
N LEU A 160 -17.02 -15.44 -12.37
CA LEU A 160 -16.38 -16.28 -13.38
C LEU A 160 -16.31 -17.75 -12.93
N ALA A 161 -16.01 -18.02 -11.67
CA ALA A 161 -16.04 -19.38 -11.12
C ALA A 161 -17.44 -20.01 -11.23
N SER A 162 -18.50 -19.26 -10.90
CA SER A 162 -19.89 -19.71 -11.04
C SER A 162 -20.28 -19.96 -12.50
N GLU A 163 -19.86 -19.09 -13.42
CA GLU A 163 -20.07 -19.26 -14.86
C GLU A 163 -19.38 -20.54 -15.37
N ARG A 164 -18.12 -20.78 -14.97
CA ARG A 164 -17.37 -22.02 -15.31
C ARG A 164 -18.06 -23.27 -14.77
N GLU A 165 -18.49 -23.27 -13.51
CA GLU A 165 -19.22 -24.40 -12.92
C GLU A 165 -20.53 -24.68 -13.66
N THR A 166 -21.25 -23.63 -14.06
CA THR A 166 -22.51 -23.75 -14.80
C THR A 166 -22.27 -24.34 -16.19
N SER A 167 -21.24 -23.86 -16.91
CA SER A 167 -20.83 -24.42 -18.20
C SER A 167 -20.43 -25.90 -18.08
N VAL A 168 -19.60 -26.27 -17.09
CA VAL A 168 -19.21 -27.67 -16.85
C VAL A 168 -20.43 -28.54 -16.51
N ARG A 169 -21.35 -28.08 -15.66
CA ARG A 169 -22.59 -28.80 -15.35
C ARG A 169 -23.50 -28.95 -16.57
N GLN A 170 -23.57 -27.96 -17.45
CA GLN A 170 -24.32 -28.06 -18.71
C GLN A 170 -23.66 -29.07 -19.67
N SER A 171 -22.32 -29.05 -19.79
CA SER A 171 -21.57 -30.02 -20.58
C SER A 171 -21.70 -31.46 -20.04
N LEU A 172 -21.70 -31.63 -18.72
CA LEU A 172 -21.88 -32.95 -18.06
C LEU A 172 -23.33 -33.46 -18.15
N LYS A 173 -24.34 -32.58 -18.12
CA LYS A 173 -25.75 -32.95 -18.32
C LYS A 173 -26.07 -33.41 -19.74
N LEU A 174 -25.30 -32.99 -20.74
CA LEU A 174 -25.36 -33.56 -22.08
C LEU A 174 -24.61 -34.90 -22.20
N GLY A 175 -23.82 -35.28 -21.18
CA GLY A 175 -22.83 -36.34 -21.27
C GLY A 175 -23.17 -37.67 -20.62
N ASN A 176 -23.96 -37.76 -19.53
CA ASN A 176 -24.29 -39.07 -18.92
C ASN A 176 -25.51 -39.03 -17.99
N GLN A 177 -26.40 -40.03 -18.14
CA GLN A 177 -27.34 -40.48 -17.12
C GLN A 177 -26.59 -41.35 -16.09
N VAL A 178 -27.04 -41.30 -14.82
CA VAL A 178 -26.85 -42.25 -13.68
C VAL A 178 -25.79 -41.89 -12.59
N ARG A 179 -26.33 -41.49 -11.41
CA ARG A 179 -25.96 -41.68 -9.95
C ARG A 179 -24.58 -41.22 -9.42
N GLU A 180 -24.36 -40.80 -8.17
CA GLU A 180 -25.10 -40.46 -6.93
C GLU A 180 -24.16 -39.60 -6.01
N LYS A 181 -24.70 -38.96 -4.95
CA LYS A 181 -24.05 -38.00 -4.01
C LYS A 181 -23.12 -38.65 -2.94
N PRO A 182 -22.27 -37.87 -2.22
CA PRO A 182 -22.61 -37.46 -0.82
C PRO A 182 -22.18 -35.99 -0.46
N GLU A 183 -23.05 -35.19 0.17
CA GLU A 183 -23.15 -34.80 1.61
C GLU A 183 -22.29 -33.59 2.04
N ASP A 184 -22.99 -32.49 2.36
CA ASP A 184 -22.47 -31.21 2.86
C ASP A 184 -22.34 -31.21 4.39
N THR A 185 -21.20 -30.74 4.91
CA THR A 185 -21.06 -30.29 6.30
C THR A 185 -20.92 -28.78 6.34
N PRO A 186 -21.74 -28.02 7.08
CA PRO A 186 -21.62 -26.56 7.14
C PRO A 186 -20.58 -26.12 8.17
N CYS A 187 -19.43 -25.62 7.71
CA CYS A 187 -18.45 -24.97 8.59
C CYS A 187 -18.80 -23.49 8.78
N LYS A 188 -19.38 -23.18 9.94
CA LYS A 188 -19.43 -21.81 10.48
C LYS A 188 -18.07 -21.47 11.08
N LYS A 189 -17.44 -20.38 10.61
CA LYS A 189 -16.65 -19.44 11.41
C LYS A 189 -16.45 -18.14 10.62
N ARG A 190 -17.39 -17.20 10.79
CA ARG A 190 -17.29 -15.81 10.37
C ARG A 190 -17.34 -14.96 11.63
N ARG A 191 -16.18 -14.50 12.09
CA ARG A 191 -15.95 -13.39 13.04
C ARG A 191 -14.44 -13.35 13.27
N GLU A 192 -13.75 -12.36 12.69
CA GLU A 192 -12.44 -11.79 13.13
C GLU A 192 -11.66 -10.98 12.06
N GLU A 193 -12.16 -10.78 10.83
CA GLU A 193 -11.49 -9.91 9.83
C GLU A 193 -11.73 -8.38 9.98
N ILE A 194 -12.53 -7.96 10.96
CA ILE A 194 -13.11 -6.60 11.03
C ILE A 194 -12.17 -5.55 11.68
N SER A 195 -11.10 -5.93 12.41
CA SER A 195 -10.27 -4.96 13.17
C SER A 195 -9.21 -4.21 12.33
N SER A 196 -8.40 -4.90 11.52
CA SER A 196 -7.32 -4.26 10.74
C SER A 196 -7.84 -3.33 9.64
N GLN A 197 -8.96 -3.69 9.01
CA GLN A 197 -9.57 -2.86 7.97
C GLN A 197 -10.11 -1.56 8.56
N ASN A 198 -10.68 -1.59 9.76
CA ASN A 198 -11.18 -0.40 10.44
C ASN A 198 -10.07 0.60 10.78
N ILE A 199 -8.88 0.13 11.19
CA ILE A 199 -7.72 1.01 11.48
C ILE A 199 -7.20 1.68 10.20
N VAL A 200 -7.11 0.93 9.10
CA VAL A 200 -6.73 1.47 7.77
C VAL A 200 -7.80 2.40 7.21
N ILE A 201 -9.08 2.11 7.44
CA ILE A 201 -10.20 2.97 7.03
C ILE A 201 -10.20 4.26 7.85
N HIS A 202 -9.94 4.21 9.15
CA HIS A 202 -9.97 5.37 10.03
C HIS A 202 -8.79 6.32 9.76
N THR A 203 -7.57 5.78 9.61
CA THR A 203 -6.38 6.55 9.14
C THR A 203 -6.61 7.19 7.76
N LYS A 204 -7.30 6.49 6.84
CA LYS A 204 -7.69 7.04 5.52
C LYS A 204 -8.86 8.03 5.56
N GLN A 205 -9.76 7.93 6.52
CA GLN A 205 -10.83 8.91 6.74
C GLN A 205 -10.27 10.23 7.29
N CYS A 206 -9.26 10.18 8.16
CA CYS A 206 -8.54 11.38 8.61
C CYS A 206 -7.77 12.07 7.48
N LEU A 207 -7.27 11.33 6.48
CA LEU A 207 -6.72 11.93 5.24
C LEU A 207 -7.76 12.69 4.40
N LYS A 208 -9.06 12.39 4.54
CA LYS A 208 -10.17 13.04 3.82
C LYS A 208 -10.80 14.23 4.57
N LYS A 209 -10.72 14.25 5.91
CA LYS A 209 -11.14 15.41 6.73
C LYS A 209 -10.02 16.45 6.71
N ASN A 210 -10.19 17.47 5.89
CA ASN A 210 -9.16 18.47 5.60
C ASN A 210 -8.86 19.42 6.78
N SER A 211 -7.60 19.89 6.87
CA SER A 211 -7.08 21.00 7.69
C SER A 211 -6.28 20.68 8.96
N MET A 212 -5.27 19.80 8.89
CA MET A 212 -4.08 19.96 9.74
C MET A 212 -2.84 20.07 8.86
N LYS A 213 -2.05 21.13 9.07
CA LYS A 213 -0.83 21.38 8.31
C LYS A 213 0.10 20.17 8.49
N ASN A 214 0.47 19.48 7.40
CA ASN A 214 1.64 18.61 7.36
C ASN A 214 2.87 19.49 7.63
N THR A 215 3.12 19.80 8.89
CA THR A 215 4.36 20.42 9.34
C THR A 215 5.41 19.32 9.45
N HIS A 216 6.67 19.73 9.36
CA HIS A 216 7.80 18.83 9.53
C HIS A 216 7.72 18.05 10.86
N VAL A 217 7.11 18.64 11.90
CA VAL A 217 6.92 18.05 13.23
C VAL A 217 5.57 18.46 13.85
N ASN A 218 4.96 17.58 14.65
CA ASN A 218 3.80 17.88 15.51
C ASN A 218 3.99 17.26 16.89
N GLU A 219 3.54 17.94 17.94
CA GLU A 219 3.35 17.33 19.25
C GLU A 219 2.15 16.39 19.19
N VAL A 220 2.35 15.12 19.52
CA VAL A 220 1.31 14.07 19.44
C VAL A 220 0.92 13.51 20.81
N TRP A 221 1.64 13.91 21.85
CA TRP A 221 1.42 13.60 23.27
C TRP A 221 2.23 14.62 24.08
N PRO A 222 1.84 14.96 25.32
CA PRO A 222 2.63 15.89 26.14
C PRO A 222 4.12 15.55 26.18
N GLY A 223 4.94 16.45 25.61
CA GLY A 223 6.40 16.27 25.52
C GLY A 223 6.89 15.30 24.44
N VAL A 224 6.02 14.74 23.60
CA VAL A 224 6.39 13.85 22.49
C VAL A 224 5.99 14.43 21.15
N TYR A 225 6.98 14.52 20.27
CA TYR A 225 6.86 15.06 18.93
C TYR A 225 7.12 13.97 17.91
N ILE A 226 6.29 13.88 16.86
CA ILE A 226 6.60 13.07 15.69
C ILE A 226 7.00 13.98 14.54
N GLY A 227 8.19 13.75 13.97
CA GLY A 227 8.74 14.56 12.90
C GLY A 227 9.37 13.77 11.76
N ASP A 228 9.75 14.50 10.71
CA ASP A 228 10.46 13.97 9.54
C ASP A 228 11.98 14.19 9.64
N GLU A 229 12.70 13.73 8.61
CA GLU A 229 14.16 13.86 8.54
C GLU A 229 14.63 15.31 8.63
N LYS A 230 13.91 16.24 7.99
CA LYS A 230 14.27 17.66 8.00
C LYS A 230 14.24 18.22 9.42
N THR A 231 13.27 17.79 10.23
CA THR A 231 13.21 18.15 11.65
C THR A 231 14.43 17.64 12.40
N ALA A 232 14.82 16.39 12.18
CA ALA A 232 15.96 15.77 12.88
C ALA A 232 17.32 16.39 12.49
N LEU A 233 17.43 16.88 11.25
CA LEU A 233 18.63 17.56 10.75
C LEU A 233 18.72 19.03 11.21
N ASP A 234 17.61 19.67 11.52
CA ASP A 234 17.57 21.07 11.96
C ASP A 234 17.90 21.23 13.45
N ARG A 235 19.20 21.15 13.76
CA ARG A 235 19.73 21.25 15.12
C ARG A 235 19.35 22.54 15.84
N TYR A 236 19.29 23.66 15.10
CA TYR A 236 18.87 24.96 15.67
C TYR A 236 17.41 24.91 16.14
N THR A 237 16.51 24.34 15.32
CA THR A 237 15.11 24.17 15.72
C THR A 237 14.98 23.19 16.88
N LEU A 238 15.73 22.08 16.89
CA LEU A 238 15.72 21.13 18.00
C LEU A 238 16.16 21.77 19.32
N GLU A 239 17.22 22.57 19.30
CA GLU A 239 17.70 23.32 20.48
C GLU A 239 16.67 24.35 20.94
N LYS A 240 16.13 25.15 20.01
CA LYS A 240 15.10 26.16 20.30
C LYS A 240 13.81 25.55 20.86
N MET A 241 13.45 24.34 20.42
CA MET A 241 12.32 23.60 20.96
C MET A 241 12.62 22.97 22.33
N GLY A 242 13.90 22.89 22.73
CA GLY A 242 14.36 22.27 23.97
C GLY A 242 14.28 20.75 23.93
N MET A 243 14.56 20.12 22.78
CA MET A 243 14.58 18.66 22.68
C MET A 243 15.69 18.08 23.55
N THR A 244 15.34 17.10 24.38
CA THR A 244 16.28 16.38 25.26
C THR A 244 16.50 14.93 24.84
N HIS A 245 15.57 14.36 24.07
CA HIS A 245 15.67 12.98 23.60
C HIS A 245 15.32 12.88 22.12
N ILE A 246 15.99 11.97 21.41
CA ILE A 246 15.70 11.63 20.02
C ILE A 246 15.59 10.12 19.85
N LEU A 247 14.44 9.67 19.35
CA LEU A 247 14.26 8.34 18.79
C LEU A 247 14.26 8.42 17.26
N ASN A 248 15.30 7.88 16.63
CA ASN A 248 15.40 7.78 15.19
C ASN A 248 14.93 6.39 14.73
N ALA A 249 13.73 6.30 14.18
CA ALA A 249 13.12 5.06 13.68
C ALA A 249 13.57 4.69 12.25
N ALA A 250 14.60 5.35 11.73
CA ALA A 250 15.22 5.10 10.43
C ALA A 250 16.73 5.35 10.53
N ALA A 251 17.35 4.89 11.62
CA ALA A 251 18.78 5.06 11.85
C ALA A 251 19.59 4.24 10.83
N GLY A 252 20.87 4.59 10.70
CA GLY A 252 21.82 3.84 9.90
C GLY A 252 22.40 4.64 8.74
N LYS A 253 23.57 4.20 8.27
CA LYS A 253 24.36 4.88 7.22
C LYS A 253 23.64 5.01 5.89
N TRP A 254 22.75 4.08 5.58
CA TRP A 254 21.97 4.03 4.34
C TRP A 254 20.57 4.66 4.47
N ASN A 255 20.24 5.17 5.67
CA ASN A 255 19.00 5.86 5.98
C ASN A 255 19.34 7.26 6.56
N ILE A 256 18.89 7.58 7.77
CA ILE A 256 19.13 8.88 8.42
C ILE A 256 20.31 8.75 9.38
N SER A 257 21.46 9.30 8.98
CA SER A 257 22.69 9.25 9.77
C SER A 257 22.77 10.43 10.75
N THR A 258 21.85 10.46 11.73
CA THR A 258 21.88 11.41 12.87
C THR A 258 22.23 10.68 14.17
N GLY A 259 23.33 9.93 14.20
CA GLY A 259 23.77 9.22 15.40
C GLY A 259 24.16 10.15 16.56
N PRO A 260 24.55 9.61 17.72
CA PRO A 260 24.93 10.41 18.90
C PRO A 260 25.98 11.49 18.61
N GLU A 261 26.93 11.20 17.72
CA GLU A 261 27.98 12.15 17.30
C GLU A 261 27.42 13.41 16.63
N TYR A 262 26.33 13.29 15.86
CA TYR A 262 25.67 14.42 15.18
C TYR A 262 25.12 15.45 16.17
N TYR A 263 24.69 14.97 17.35
CA TYR A 263 24.15 15.76 18.45
C TYR A 263 25.14 15.98 19.60
N SER A 264 26.44 15.72 19.40
CA SER A 264 27.45 15.65 20.46
C SER A 264 27.61 16.92 21.31
N ASP A 265 27.35 18.09 20.74
CA ASP A 265 27.36 19.40 21.41
C ASP A 265 25.96 19.85 21.90
N MET A 266 24.99 18.95 21.87
CA MET A 266 23.65 19.13 22.41
C MET A 266 23.44 18.17 23.59
N ASN A 267 22.65 18.56 24.59
CA ASN A 267 22.25 17.67 25.68
C ASN A 267 21.11 16.74 25.24
N ILE A 268 21.38 15.88 24.24
CA ILE A 268 20.42 14.95 23.65
C ILE A 268 20.79 13.50 24.01
N GLU A 269 19.84 12.79 24.59
CA GLU A 269 19.89 11.33 24.68
C GLU A 269 19.32 10.70 23.39
N TYR A 270 20.08 9.81 22.76
CA TYR A 270 19.76 9.27 21.43
C TYR A 270 19.49 7.77 21.46
N TYR A 271 18.42 7.35 20.78
CA TYR A 271 18.11 5.95 20.52
C TYR A 271 17.81 5.73 19.03
N GLY A 272 18.67 4.97 18.36
CA GLY A 272 18.57 4.66 16.93
C GLY A 272 18.02 3.26 16.68
N VAL A 273 17.01 3.17 15.83
CA VAL A 273 16.47 1.91 15.30
C VAL A 273 16.74 1.87 13.80
N GLU A 274 17.59 0.93 13.38
CA GLU A 274 17.84 0.67 11.96
C GLU A 274 16.67 -0.12 11.37
N ALA A 275 15.71 0.59 10.77
CA ALA A 275 14.51 -0.01 10.21
C ALA A 275 14.17 0.49 8.80
N ASP A 276 13.91 -0.48 7.92
CA ASP A 276 13.38 -0.24 6.59
C ASP A 276 11.87 -0.05 6.62
N ASP A 277 11.34 0.83 5.76
CA ASP A 277 9.88 1.09 5.68
C ASP A 277 9.16 0.09 4.77
N LEU A 278 9.46 -1.19 4.96
CA LEU A 278 8.90 -2.27 4.15
C LEU A 278 7.85 -3.04 4.95
N PRO A 279 6.73 -3.47 4.34
CA PRO A 279 5.77 -4.36 4.99
C PRO A 279 6.37 -5.69 5.46
N SER A 280 7.50 -6.10 4.88
CA SER A 280 8.24 -7.30 5.26
C SER A 280 9.18 -7.10 6.45
N PHE A 281 9.51 -5.86 6.83
CA PHE A 281 10.44 -5.58 7.91
C PHE A 281 9.81 -5.88 9.27
N ASN A 282 10.52 -6.61 10.13
CA ASN A 282 10.04 -6.96 11.46
C ASN A 282 10.30 -5.85 12.48
N LEU A 283 9.48 -4.80 12.47
CA LEU A 283 9.60 -3.69 13.43
C LEU A 283 9.21 -4.08 14.86
N SER A 284 8.50 -5.21 15.05
CA SER A 284 8.02 -5.67 16.35
C SER A 284 9.13 -6.00 17.35
N GLU A 285 10.32 -6.39 16.85
CA GLU A 285 11.52 -6.59 17.67
C GLU A 285 11.92 -5.33 18.45
N PHE A 286 11.54 -4.16 17.94
CA PHE A 286 11.86 -2.87 18.54
C PHE A 286 10.73 -2.28 19.38
N PHE A 287 9.55 -2.89 19.44
CA PHE A 287 8.40 -2.32 20.16
C PHE A 287 8.70 -2.10 21.64
N TYR A 288 9.15 -3.12 22.38
CA TYR A 288 9.46 -2.98 23.80
C TYR A 288 10.71 -2.12 24.08
N PRO A 289 11.85 -2.30 23.38
CA PRO A 289 13.01 -1.42 23.57
C PRO A 289 12.71 0.06 23.30
N ALA A 290 12.02 0.37 22.19
CA ALA A 290 11.62 1.73 21.86
C ALA A 290 10.62 2.29 22.88
N ALA A 291 9.61 1.50 23.27
CA ALA A 291 8.63 1.92 24.26
C ALA A 291 9.27 2.22 25.61
N LYS A 292 10.26 1.41 26.03
CA LYS A 292 11.03 1.65 27.26
C LYS A 292 11.83 2.94 27.19
N PHE A 293 12.46 3.25 26.06
CA PHE A 293 13.15 4.52 25.85
C PHE A 293 12.18 5.70 25.94
N ILE A 294 11.02 5.60 25.28
CA ILE A 294 9.98 6.63 25.31
C ILE A 294 9.46 6.85 26.75
N ASP A 295 9.17 5.78 27.49
CA ASP A 295 8.71 5.85 28.88
C ASP A 295 9.77 6.47 29.81
N GLY A 296 11.04 6.07 29.64
CA GLY A 296 12.18 6.65 30.36
C GLY A 296 12.34 8.15 30.10
N ALA A 297 12.24 8.58 28.85
CA ALA A 297 12.27 9.99 28.48
C ALA A 297 11.14 10.78 29.16
N LEU A 298 9.95 10.19 29.25
CA LEU A 298 8.75 10.82 29.84
C LEU A 298 8.67 10.70 31.37
N SER A 299 9.66 10.09 32.02
CA SER A 299 9.75 10.03 33.49
C SER A 299 9.88 11.41 34.15
N ARG A 300 10.33 12.42 33.38
CA ARG A 300 10.47 13.80 33.84
C ARG A 300 9.68 14.77 32.94
N PRO A 301 8.89 15.68 33.51
CA PRO A 301 8.00 16.55 32.73
C PRO A 301 8.74 17.61 31.90
N GLU A 302 9.98 17.95 32.23
CA GLU A 302 10.81 18.88 31.47
C GLU A 302 11.38 18.28 30.18
N ASN A 303 11.37 16.95 30.06
CA ASN A 303 11.93 16.28 28.90
C ASN A 303 11.03 16.43 27.68
N LYS A 304 11.67 16.57 26.52
CA LYS A 304 10.99 16.59 25.22
C LYS A 304 11.65 15.59 24.29
N LEU A 305 10.83 14.73 23.72
CA LEU A 305 11.24 13.64 22.85
C LEU A 305 10.78 13.90 21.42
N LEU A 306 11.72 13.81 20.47
CA LEU A 306 11.40 13.67 19.05
C LEU A 306 11.47 12.21 18.62
N VAL A 307 10.37 11.67 18.10
CA VAL A 307 10.31 10.37 17.42
C VAL A 307 10.21 10.61 15.91
N HIS A 308 11.27 10.33 15.15
CA HIS A 308 11.29 10.63 13.73
C HIS A 308 11.63 9.42 12.85
N CYS A 309 11.29 9.52 11.57
CA CYS A 309 11.80 8.68 10.50
C CYS A 309 11.96 9.57 9.26
N VAL A 310 12.00 9.00 8.04
CA VAL A 310 12.17 9.81 6.82
C VAL A 310 11.02 10.81 6.64
N MET A 311 9.77 10.33 6.75
CA MET A 311 8.57 11.18 6.57
C MET A 311 7.82 11.48 7.87
N GLY A 312 8.21 10.87 8.99
CA GLY A 312 7.49 10.99 10.26
C GLY A 312 6.06 10.45 10.20
N ARG A 313 5.81 9.36 9.47
CA ARG A 313 4.46 8.85 9.16
C ARG A 313 4.25 7.36 9.42
N SER A 314 5.24 6.54 9.10
CA SER A 314 5.13 5.07 9.17
C SER A 314 5.93 4.55 10.37
N ARG A 315 7.23 4.27 10.22
CA ARG A 315 8.11 3.73 11.28
C ARG A 315 8.00 4.44 12.64
N SER A 316 8.18 5.77 12.67
CA SER A 316 8.11 6.55 13.91
C SER A 316 6.73 6.51 14.56
N ALA A 317 5.67 6.60 13.75
CA ALA A 317 4.30 6.48 14.22
C ALA A 317 4.04 5.08 14.78
N THR A 318 4.50 4.02 14.11
CA THR A 318 4.35 2.65 14.58
C THR A 318 4.99 2.44 15.95
N LEU A 319 6.23 2.88 16.14
CA LEU A 319 6.90 2.75 17.44
C LEU A 319 6.19 3.54 18.55
N PHE A 320 5.68 4.73 18.24
CA PHE A 320 4.93 5.51 19.22
C PHE A 320 3.56 4.89 19.55
N LEU A 321 2.85 4.34 18.57
CA LEU A 321 1.61 3.58 18.79
C LEU A 321 1.85 2.37 19.69
N ALA A 322 2.94 1.61 19.45
CA ALA A 322 3.31 0.49 20.31
C ALA A 322 3.55 0.94 21.76
N TYR A 323 4.22 2.08 21.98
CA TYR A 323 4.39 2.66 23.31
C TYR A 323 3.06 2.95 24.01
N LEU A 324 2.10 3.59 23.32
CA LEU A 324 0.78 3.88 23.89
C LEU A 324 0.05 2.61 24.31
N MET A 325 0.17 1.54 23.52
CA MET A 325 -0.43 0.25 23.86
C MET A 325 0.23 -0.42 25.07
N ILE A 326 1.57 -0.43 25.10
CA ILE A 326 2.37 -1.11 26.13
C ILE A 326 2.30 -0.37 27.47
N TYR A 327 2.53 0.94 27.49
CA TYR A 327 2.69 1.72 28.73
C TYR A 327 1.47 2.57 29.11
N LYS A 328 0.58 2.87 28.17
CA LYS A 328 -0.66 3.65 28.44
C LYS A 328 -1.93 2.81 28.34
N ASN A 329 -1.78 1.49 28.23
CA ASN A 329 -2.88 0.52 28.26
C ASN A 329 -3.95 0.75 27.17
N MET A 330 -3.60 1.46 26.09
CA MET A 330 -4.51 1.73 24.99
C MET A 330 -4.71 0.49 24.12
N THR A 331 -5.88 0.34 23.51
CA THR A 331 -6.03 -0.56 22.36
C THR A 331 -5.35 0.07 21.14
N ILE A 332 -5.07 -0.73 20.10
CA ILE A 332 -4.55 -0.15 18.85
C ILE A 332 -5.49 0.89 18.24
N VAL A 333 -6.81 0.71 18.39
CA VAL A 333 -7.80 1.67 17.87
C VAL A 333 -7.69 2.99 18.63
N ASP A 334 -7.64 2.95 19.96
CA ASP A 334 -7.53 4.16 20.78
C ASP A 334 -6.21 4.89 20.53
N ALA A 335 -5.10 4.15 20.45
CA ALA A 335 -3.78 4.71 20.17
C ALA A 335 -3.76 5.42 18.81
N VAL A 336 -4.33 4.80 17.77
CA VAL A 336 -4.42 5.40 16.44
C VAL A 336 -5.31 6.64 16.45
N ASN A 337 -6.50 6.56 17.07
CA ASN A 337 -7.43 7.68 17.17
C ASN A 337 -6.78 8.89 17.87
N HIS A 338 -6.00 8.64 18.91
CA HIS A 338 -5.28 9.70 19.60
C HIS A 338 -4.23 10.38 18.71
N VAL A 339 -3.37 9.60 18.06
CA VAL A 339 -2.27 10.19 17.27
C VAL A 339 -2.77 10.91 16.02
N ILE A 340 -3.80 10.39 15.35
CA ILE A 340 -4.35 11.02 14.14
C ILE A 340 -5.05 12.36 14.40
N GLU A 341 -5.50 12.62 15.64
CA GLU A 341 -6.00 13.94 16.06
C GLU A 341 -4.92 15.01 16.08
N HIS A 342 -3.64 14.62 16.10
CA HIS A 342 -2.51 15.54 16.22
C HIS A 342 -1.59 15.53 14.99
N ARG A 343 -1.49 14.37 14.31
CA ARG A 343 -0.64 14.20 13.13
C ARG A 343 -1.17 13.15 12.18
N CYS A 344 -1.09 13.44 10.89
CA CYS A 344 -1.35 12.45 9.86
C CYS A 344 -0.27 11.35 9.87
N ILE A 345 -0.66 10.14 10.30
CA ILE A 345 0.17 8.95 10.27
C ILE A 345 -0.36 7.93 9.27
N LEU A 346 0.57 7.15 8.71
CA LEU A 346 0.25 6.07 7.77
C LEU A 346 1.29 4.95 7.90
N PRO A 347 1.24 4.15 8.99
CA PRO A 347 1.99 2.90 9.09
C PRO A 347 1.74 2.02 7.86
N ASN A 348 2.80 1.41 7.34
CA ASN A 348 2.63 0.41 6.30
C ASN A 348 1.84 -0.81 6.83
N ARG A 349 1.31 -1.64 5.92
CA ARG A 349 0.42 -2.75 6.29
C ARG A 349 1.10 -3.82 7.14
N GLY A 350 2.40 -4.08 6.94
CA GLY A 350 3.16 -5.02 7.74
C GLY A 350 3.25 -4.57 9.20
N PHE A 351 3.53 -3.30 9.42
CA PHE A 351 3.56 -2.70 10.74
C PHE A 351 2.19 -2.70 11.42
N LEU A 352 1.10 -2.48 10.67
CA LEU A 352 -0.26 -2.61 11.23
C LEU A 352 -0.60 -4.05 11.63
N LYS A 353 -0.13 -5.06 10.89
CA LYS A 353 -0.27 -6.47 11.29
C LYS A 353 0.49 -6.75 12.58
N GLN A 354 1.72 -6.23 12.70
CA GLN A 354 2.54 -6.37 13.91
C GLN A 354 1.91 -5.67 15.12
N LEU A 355 1.38 -4.45 14.94
CA LEU A 355 0.65 -3.72 15.98
C LEU A 355 -0.64 -4.45 16.39
N ARG A 356 -1.37 -5.04 15.44
CA ARG A 356 -2.53 -5.87 15.78
C ARG A 356 -2.14 -7.11 16.58
N GLN A 357 -1.03 -7.76 16.23
CA GLN A 357 -0.53 -8.89 17.00
C GLN A 357 -0.20 -8.47 18.43
N LEU A 358 0.50 -7.33 18.60
CA LEU A 358 0.76 -6.74 19.91
C LEU A 358 -0.54 -6.47 20.69
N ASP A 359 -1.59 -5.95 20.04
CA ASP A 359 -2.89 -5.68 20.68
C ASP A 359 -3.54 -6.97 21.21
N ILE A 360 -3.48 -8.05 20.43
CA ILE A 360 -3.96 -9.38 20.83
C ILE A 360 -3.15 -9.91 22.02
N ASP A 361 -1.82 -9.84 21.93
CA ASP A 361 -0.92 -10.35 22.96
C ASP A 361 -1.11 -9.61 24.29
N LEU A 362 -1.26 -8.27 24.25
CA LEU A 362 -1.53 -7.45 25.42
C LEU A 362 -2.92 -7.71 26.01
N GLN A 363 -3.94 -7.98 25.18
CA GLN A 363 -5.28 -8.34 25.66
C GLN A 363 -5.29 -9.70 26.36
N LEU A 364 -4.48 -10.66 25.93
CA LEU A 364 -4.36 -11.97 26.58
C LEU A 364 -3.63 -11.91 27.94
N GLN A 365 -2.86 -10.84 28.18
CA GLN A 365 -2.11 -10.61 29.42
C GLN A 365 -2.90 -9.80 30.46
N ARG A 366 -4.06 -9.26 30.10
CA ARG A 366 -4.99 -8.53 30.97
C ARG A 366 -6.07 -9.47 31.50
#